data_AF-A0AAN0T4L8-F1
#
_entry.id   AF-A0AAN0T4L8-F1
#
_cell.length_a   1.000
_cell.length_b   1.000
_cell.length_c   1.000
_cell.angle_alpha   90.00
_cell.angle_beta   90.00
_cell.angle_gamma   90.00
#
_symmetry.space_group_name_H-M   'P 1'
#
loop_
_entity.id
_entity.type
_entity.pdbx_description
1 polymer ?
#
loop_
_entity_poly.entity_id
_entity_poly.type
_entity_poly.pdbx_seq_one_letter_code
_entity_poly.pdbx_strand_id
1 'polypeptide(L)' 'MPGNAYLASTLGISTAAAKKAIDIIDTASTIASIISLIGVVTGAGAISYAVVATAKAMIKKYGKKYAAAW' A
#
# COMPACT_ATOMS: atom_id res chain seq x y z
N MET A 1 -10.89 -2.03 14.21
CA MET A 1 -9.55 -2.64 14.06
C MET A 1 -8.70 -1.67 13.24
N PRO A 2 -7.47 -1.35 13.67
CA PRO A 2 -6.63 -0.39 12.97
C PRO A 2 -6.24 -1.04 11.67
N GLY A 3 -6.87 -0.55 10.62
CA GLY A 3 -6.84 -1.27 9.40
C GLY A 3 -5.42 -1.47 8.84
N ASN A 4 -4.57 -0.46 8.99
CA ASN A 4 -3.34 -0.37 8.20
C ASN A 4 -2.25 -1.32 8.73
N ALA A 5 -2.59 -2.29 9.58
CA ALA A 5 -1.68 -3.10 10.35
C ALA A 5 -0.97 -4.15 9.50
N TYR A 6 -1.63 -4.70 8.48
CA TYR A 6 -1.06 -5.79 7.71
C TYR A 6 -0.13 -5.29 6.60
N LEU A 7 -0.44 -4.18 5.91
CA LEU A 7 0.53 -3.50 5.05
C LEU A 7 1.72 -2.94 5.86
N ALA A 8 1.46 -2.35 7.04
CA ALA A 8 2.52 -1.88 7.93
C ALA A 8 3.45 -3.01 8.38
N SER A 9 2.88 -4.16 8.78
CA SER A 9 3.64 -5.34 9.21
C SER A 9 4.38 -6.00 8.05
N THR A 10 3.78 -6.09 6.87
CA THR A 10 4.38 -6.73 5.68
C THR A 10 5.61 -5.97 5.20
N LEU A 11 5.61 -4.65 5.37
CA LEU A 11 6.68 -3.78 4.89
C LEU A 11 7.64 -3.35 6.00
N GLY A 12 7.35 -3.70 7.26
CA GLY A 12 8.12 -3.24 8.42
C GLY A 12 8.07 -1.71 8.60
N ILE A 13 6.96 -1.07 8.22
CA ILE A 13 6.80 0.40 8.27
C ILE A 13 5.78 0.82 9.31
N SER A 14 5.80 2.11 9.65
CA SER A 14 4.78 2.69 10.52
C SER A 14 3.38 2.65 9.88
N THR A 15 2.34 2.61 10.72
CA THR A 15 0.93 2.73 10.29
C THR A 15 0.63 4.03 9.55
N ALA A 16 1.39 5.10 9.83
CA ALA A 16 1.32 6.37 9.10
C ALA A 16 1.88 6.24 7.67
N ALA A 17 3.02 5.56 7.51
CA ALA A 17 3.59 5.26 6.20
C ALA A 17 2.70 4.32 5.38
N ALA A 18 2.08 3.32 6.03
CA ALA A 18 1.11 2.44 5.39
C ALA A 18 -0.12 3.20 4.86
N LYS A 19 -0.63 4.19 5.61
CA LYS A 19 -1.72 5.06 5.13
C LYS A 19 -1.33 5.81 3.85
N LYS A 20 -0.12 6.39 3.82
CA LYS A 20 0.40 7.08 2.63
C LYS A 20 0.56 6.12 1.44
N ALA A 21 1.02 4.89 1.68
CA ALA A 21 1.14 3.88 0.64
C ALA A 21 -0.23 3.55 0.01
N ILE A 22 -1.30 3.39 0.79
CA ILE A 22 -2.66 3.17 0.27
C ILE A 22 -3.11 4.32 -0.63
N ASP A 23 -2.85 5.57 -0.22
CA ASP A 23 -3.21 6.73 -1.03
C ASP A 23 -2.44 6.78 -2.35
N ILE A 24 -1.17 6.38 -2.36
CA ILE A 24 -0.36 6.24 -3.58
C ILE A 24 -0.92 5.11 -4.47
N ILE A 25 -1.24 3.95 -3.90
CA ILE A 25 -1.76 2.78 -4.65
C ILE A 25 -3.08 3.13 -5.36
N ASP A 26 -3.93 3.93 -4.72
CA ASP A 26 -5.19 4.38 -5.28
C ASP A 26 -5.03 5.44 -6.37
N THR A 27 -4.11 6.40 -6.18
CA THR A 27 -3.95 7.54 -7.09
C THR A 27 -3.11 7.22 -8.32
N ALA A 28 -2.13 6.32 -8.21
CA ALA A 28 -1.19 6.06 -9.29
C ALA A 28 -1.70 5.02 -10.31
N SER A 29 -1.50 5.32 -11.59
CA SER A 29 -2.02 4.54 -12.71
C SER A 29 -1.29 3.21 -12.93
N THR A 30 0.03 3.17 -12.76
CA THR A 30 0.84 1.96 -13.02
C THR A 30 1.47 1.39 -11.75
N ILE A 31 1.64 0.07 -11.71
CA ILE A 31 2.23 -0.62 -10.55
C ILE A 31 3.71 -0.23 -10.37
N ALA A 32 4.46 -0.03 -11.46
CA ALA A 32 5.85 0.41 -11.39
C ALA A 32 6.01 1.78 -10.71
N SER A 33 5.13 2.74 -11.04
CA SER A 33 5.11 4.06 -10.38
C SER A 33 4.75 3.95 -8.90
N ILE A 34 3.80 3.06 -8.55
CA ILE A 34 3.42 2.81 -7.15
C ILE A 34 4.60 2.26 -6.34
N ILE A 35 5.30 1.24 -6.86
CA ILE A 35 6.46 0.65 -6.17
C ILE A 35 7.53 1.71 -5.92
N SER A 36 7.83 2.52 -6.93
CA SER A 36 8.83 3.59 -6.83
C SER A 36 8.44 4.63 -5.79
N LEU A 37 7.18 5.09 -5.82
CA LEU A 37 6.67 6.08 -4.86
C LEU A 37 6.60 5.55 -3.43
N ILE A 38 6.19 4.30 -3.24
CA ILE A 38 6.15 3.69 -1.90
C ILE A 38 7.58 3.59 -1.36
N GLY A 39 8.54 3.10 -2.13
CA GLY A 39 9.94 3.00 -1.69
C GLY A 39 10.50 4.36 -1.22
N VAL A 40 10.19 5.43 -1.94
CA VAL A 40 10.60 6.81 -1.56
C VAL A 40 9.87 7.31 -0.32
N VAL A 41 8.55 7.09 -0.21
CA VAL A 41 7.70 7.70 0.83
C VAL A 41 7.76 6.95 2.15
N THR A 42 7.88 5.63 2.12
CA THR A 42 7.83 4.78 3.32
C THR A 42 9.21 4.38 3.80
N GLY A 43 10.25 4.51 2.96
CA GLY A 43 11.58 3.96 3.24
C GLY A 43 11.60 2.43 3.29
N ALA A 44 10.47 1.77 2.97
CA ALA A 44 10.42 0.32 2.85
C ALA A 44 11.32 -0.09 1.69
N GLY A 45 12.16 -1.10 1.93
CA GLY A 45 12.86 -1.81 0.87
C GLY A 45 11.87 -2.40 -0.16
N ALA A 46 12.39 -2.86 -1.29
CA ALA A 46 11.64 -3.26 -2.48
C ALA A 46 10.29 -3.95 -2.17
N ILE A 47 9.20 -3.26 -2.47
CA ILE A 47 7.87 -3.86 -2.51
C ILE A 47 7.75 -4.74 -3.74
N SER A 48 7.21 -5.93 -3.57
CA SER A 48 6.93 -6.82 -4.69
C SER A 48 5.70 -6.34 -5.49
N TYR A 49 5.74 -6.59 -6.79
CA TYR A 49 4.63 -6.32 -7.71
C TYR A 49 3.32 -6.97 -7.23
N ALA A 50 3.40 -8.19 -6.70
CA ALA A 50 2.23 -8.95 -6.22
C ALA A 50 1.51 -8.24 -5.06
N VAL A 51 2.24 -7.63 -4.12
CA VAL A 51 1.66 -6.86 -3.01
C VAL A 51 0.89 -5.66 -3.55
N VAL A 52 1.48 -4.91 -4.48
CA VAL A 52 0.80 -3.75 -5.08
C VAL A 52 -0.42 -4.16 -5.89
N ALA A 53 -0.30 -5.20 -6.70
CA ALA A 53 -1.42 -5.71 -7.50
C ALA A 53 -2.59 -6.14 -6.60
N THR A 54 -2.29 -6.83 -5.50
CA THR A 54 -3.29 -7.28 -4.51
C THR A 54 -3.95 -6.08 -3.83
N ALA A 55 -3.15 -5.11 -3.36
CA ALA A 55 -3.67 -3.88 -2.76
C ALA A 55 -4.58 -3.13 -3.74
N LYS A 56 -4.17 -2.96 -5.00
CA LYS A 56 -4.96 -2.30 -6.04
C LYS A 56 -6.26 -3.04 -6.35
N ALA A 57 -6.22 -4.37 -6.40
CA ALA A 57 -7.42 -5.20 -6.57
C ALA A 57 -8.38 -5.07 -5.39
N MET A 58 -7.88 -5.04 -4.15
CA MET A 58 -8.70 -4.84 -2.95
C MET A 58 -9.30 -3.44 -2.89
N ILE A 59 -8.55 -2.39 -3.22
CA ILE A 59 -9.08 -1.02 -3.30
C ILE A 59 -10.22 -0.97 -4.31
N LYS A 60 -10.04 -1.58 -5.49
CA LYS A 60 -11.08 -1.61 -6.53
C LYS A 60 -12.33 -2.38 -6.12
N LYS A 61 -12.19 -3.46 -5.35
CA LYS A 61 -13.29 -4.37 -5.00
C LYS A 61 -14.01 -4.00 -3.69
N TYR A 62 -13.29 -3.46 -2.72
CA TYR A 62 -13.78 -3.23 -1.36
C TYR A 62 -13.59 -1.78 -0.88
N GLY A 63 -12.94 -0.95 -1.68
CA GLY A 63 -12.65 0.44 -1.36
C GLY A 63 -11.41 0.64 -0.50
N LYS A 64 -10.92 1.89 -0.44
CA LYS A 64 -9.72 2.29 0.31
C LYS A 64 -9.72 1.85 1.77
N LYS A 65 -10.85 1.97 2.47
CA LYS A 65 -10.96 1.65 3.90
C LYS A 65 -10.62 0.18 4.18
N TYR A 66 -10.89 -0.70 3.22
CA TYR A 66 -10.67 -2.13 3.36
C TYR A 66 -9.24 -2.53 2.98
N ALA A 67 -8.67 -1.90 1.95
CA ALA A 67 -7.27 -2.11 1.61
C ALA A 67 -6.34 -1.51 2.66
N ALA A 68 -6.71 -0.36 3.22
CA ALA A 68 -6.12 0.16 4.43
C ALA A 68 -6.55 -0.64 5.65
N ALA A 69 -7.39 -1.69 5.55
CA ALA A 69 -7.69 -2.66 6.59
C ALA A 69 -6.91 -3.98 6.53
N TRP A 70 -6.21 -4.12 5.43
CA TRP A 70 -5.24 -5.13 5.11
C TRP A 70 -3.83 -4.52 5.17
#